data_AF-U1PM78-F1
#
_entry.id   AF-U1PM78-F1
#
_cell.length_a   1.000
_cell.length_b   1.000
_cell.length_c   1.000
_cell.angle_alpha   90.00
_cell.angle_beta   90.00
_cell.angle_gamma   90.00
#
_symmetry.space_group_name_H-M   'P 1'
#
loop_
_entity.id
_entity.type
_entity.pdbx_description
1 polymer ?
#
loop_
_entity_poly.entity_id
_entity_poly.type
_entity_poly.pdbx_seq_one_letter_code
_entity_poly.pdbx_strand_id
1 'polypeptide(L)' 'MRVTSDVGEVFGVDDRTYELAAADVVHLPQTVAEPLVERGVAERL' A
#
# COMPACT_ATOMS: atom_id res chain seq x y z
N MET A 1 1.78 6.84 -4.10
CA MET A 1 0.42 6.72 -3.54
C MET A 1 0.45 7.16 -2.09
N ARG A 2 -0.70 7.52 -1.52
CA ARG A 2 -0.84 7.84 -0.08
C ARG A 2 -1.70 6.78 0.60
N VAL A 3 -1.25 6.26 1.73
CA VAL A 3 -2.01 5.34 2.58
C VAL A 3 -3.00 6.15 3.43
N THR A 4 -4.26 5.74 3.48
CA THR A 4 -5.34 6.49 4.16
C THR A 4 -5.76 5.86 5.49
N SER A 5 -5.38 4.61 5.74
CA SER A 5 -5.71 3.84 6.94
C SER A 5 -4.55 2.92 7.32
N ASP A 6 -4.43 2.53 8.58
CA ASP A 6 -3.41 1.55 9.00
C ASP A 6 -3.67 0.19 8.34
N VAL A 7 -2.66 -0.34 7.65
CA VAL A 7 -2.73 -1.62 6.93
C VAL A 7 -1.85 -2.67 7.62
N GLY A 8 -0.69 -2.27 8.14
CA GLY A 8 0.30 -3.17 8.72
C GLY A 8 1.20 -3.81 7.65
N GLU A 9 1.64 -5.03 7.89
CA GLU A 9 2.54 -5.74 6.98
C GLU A 9 1.80 -6.30 5.74
N VAL A 10 2.34 -6.00 4.56
CA VAL A 10 1.87 -6.50 3.27
C VAL A 10 3.00 -7.22 2.56
N PHE A 11 2.72 -8.42 2.05
CA PHE A 11 3.70 -9.21 1.30
C PHE A 11 3.52 -9.02 -0.21
N GLY A 12 4.55 -8.52 -0.86
CA GLY A 12 4.60 -8.33 -2.30
C GLY A 12 5.01 -9.59 -3.06
N VAL A 13 4.63 -9.67 -4.33
CA VAL A 13 5.02 -10.76 -5.25
C VAL A 13 6.51 -10.71 -5.62
N ASP A 14 7.19 -9.62 -5.28
CA ASP A 14 8.62 -9.40 -5.41
C ASP A 14 9.42 -9.93 -4.21
N ASP A 15 8.79 -10.76 -3.36
CA ASP A 15 9.39 -11.37 -2.17
C ASP A 15 9.83 -10.34 -1.12
N ARG A 16 9.10 -9.21 -1.06
CA ARG A 16 9.35 -8.11 -0.13
C ARG A 16 8.16 -7.86 0.78
N THR A 17 8.45 -7.56 2.04
CA THR A 17 7.45 -7.11 3.01
C THR A 17 7.46 -5.58 3.11
N TYR A 18 6.26 -5.01 3.16
CA TYR A 18 6.02 -3.59 3.29
C TYR A 18 5.22 -3.33 4.56
N GLU A 19 5.74 -2.51 5.47
CA GLU A 19 4.99 -2.01 6.60
C GLU A 19 4.31 -0.69 6.21
N LEU A 20 2.98 -0.62 6.33
CA LEU A 20 2.17 0.50 5.85
C LEU A 20 1.28 1.06 6.97
N ALA A 21 1.50 2.33 7.30
CA ALA A 21 0.72 3.08 8.27
C ALA A 21 -0.08 4.22 7.59
N ALA A 22 -1.10 4.71 8.28
CA ALA A 22 -1.89 5.84 7.80
C ALA A 22 -1.00 7.08 7.53
N ALA A 23 -1.33 7.82 6.47
CA ALA A 23 -0.62 8.99 5.96
C ALA A 23 0.76 8.73 5.32
N ASP A 24 1.22 7.48 5.23
CA ASP A 24 2.44 7.14 4.51
C ASP A 24 2.33 7.50 3.02
N VAL A 25 3.41 8.10 2.49
CA VAL A 25 3.55 8.37 1.05
C VAL A 25 4.65 7.47 0.51
N VAL A 26 4.26 6.45 -0.25
CA VAL A 26 5.15 5.38 -0.70
C VAL A 26 5.01 5.10 -2.19
N HIS A 27 6.02 4.43 -2.73
CA HIS A 27 6.01 3.87 -4.07
C HIS A 27 6.06 2.34 -3.96
N LEU A 28 4.97 1.67 -4.33
CA LEU A 28 4.82 0.22 -4.25
C LEU A 28 4.70 -0.39 -5.65
N PRO A 29 5.04 -1.69 -5.81
CA PRO A 29 4.68 -2.44 -6.99
C PRO A 29 3.17 -2.35 -7.25
N GLN A 30 2.78 -2.28 -8.53
CA GLN A 30 1.38 -2.14 -8.94
C GLN A 30 0.49 -3.28 -8.38
N THR A 31 1.04 -4.49 -8.31
CA THR A 31 0.39 -5.68 -7.75
C THR A 31 0.03 -5.54 -6.27
N VAL A 32 0.73 -4.68 -5.53
CA VAL A 32 0.42 -4.35 -4.13
C VAL A 32 -0.47 -3.10 -4.06
N ALA A 33 -0.17 -2.08 -4.87
CA ALA A 33 -0.86 -0.80 -4.83
C ALA A 33 -2.33 -0.86 -5.27
N GLU A 34 -2.64 -1.62 -6.33
CA GLU A 34 -3.99 -1.67 -6.90
C GLU A 34 -5.05 -2.17 -5.91
N PRO A 35 -4.86 -3.34 -5.24
CA PRO A 35 -5.81 -3.81 -4.24
C PRO A 35 -6.02 -2.82 -3.08
N LEU A 36 -4.98 -2.07 -2.68
CA LEU A 36 -5.08 -1.09 -1.60
C LEU A 36 -5.95 0.10 -2.00
N VAL A 37 -5.85 0.55 -3.25
CA VAL A 37 -6.70 1.61 -3.79
C VAL A 37 -8.15 1.14 -3.97
N GLU A 38 -8.36 -0.07 -4.50
CA GLU A 38 -9.71 -0.65 -4.67
C GLU A 38 -10.45 -0.81 -3.35
N ARG A 39 -9.73 -1.11 -2.27
CA ARG A 39 -10.27 -1.23 -0.90
C ARG A 39 -10.43 0.12 -0.20
N GLY A 40 -10.01 1.23 -0.82
CA GLY A 40 -10.08 2.56 -0.22
C GLY A 40 -9.13 2.80 0.95
N VAL A 41 -8.11 1.95 1.12
CA VAL A 41 -7.06 2.12 2.16
C VAL A 41 -5.82 2.85 1.62
N ALA A 42 -5.83 3.20 0.33
CA ALA A 42 -4.84 4.07 -0.29
C ALA A 42 -5.45 4.86 -1.45
N GLU A 43 -4.78 5.92 -1.87
CA GLU A 43 -5.13 6.74 -3.03
C GLU A 43 -3.90 7.06 -3.90
N ARG A 44 -4.11 7.25 -5.20
CA ARG A 44 -3.04 7.66 -6.13
C ARG A 44 -2.70 9.13 -5.92
N LEU A 45 -1.42 9.47 -6.07
CA LEU A 45 -0.90 10.83 -6.06
C LEU A 45 -0.61 11.28 -7.50
#